data_AF-A2GF18-F1
#
_entry.id   AF-A2GF18-F1
#
_cell.length_a   1.000
_cell.length_b   1.000
_cell.length_c   1.000
_cell.angle_alpha   90.00
_cell.angle_beta   90.00
_cell.angle_gamma   90.00
#
_symmetry.space_group_name_H-M   'P 1'
#
loop_
_entity.id
_entity.type
_entity.pdbx_description
1 polymer ?
#
loop_
_entity_poly.entity_id
_entity_poly.type
_entity_poly.pdbx_seq_one_letter_code
_entity_poly.pdbx_strand_id
1 'polypeptide(L)'
;MLLLIISSSYCRMSSGLLEDIEEALSSRERTRDKLRENSLHFSASNDIWNRFYDNAEINTHVNTNRTVKGCDHVFVDYVLFKNFSPEGVIRISEPTADTKVLVSTSSFINCSSNKNGGSIYMAISEFGEGDGSFVQYKVCSYESKITEDYKTGSHSYICVTNDDNHKNFVIESSFTQSTGASAVLYNRYGSILLSSINISDSNLEKNTAFSSVKPSSLSTTNFSNFKNISSSEQCCFYHQENTQNFYFCNVINNKVSKDGDGIFYLYEVTFSVNHCFYKGNNASNLSVMSNEYFLVTVNECHFEENTFPTDKYYIKKSSSMTELNLSNLYSPYLCALPNRTKIILHTEGPNFIHQWRLRR
;
A
#
# COMPACT_ATOMS: atom_id res chain seq x y z
N MET A 1 15.72 25.62 21.92
CA MET A 1 14.31 26.03 21.96
C MET A 1 14.27 27.55 21.95
N LEU A 2 14.11 28.15 20.76
CA LEU A 2 13.95 29.60 20.59
C LEU A 2 12.49 29.78 20.16
N LEU A 3 11.68 30.33 21.06
CA LEU A 3 10.26 30.60 20.84
C LEU A 3 10.16 32.02 20.26
N LEU A 4 9.80 32.16 18.99
CA LEU A 4 9.49 33.46 18.40
C LEU A 4 7.96 33.64 18.42
N ILE A 5 7.48 34.50 19.32
CA ILE A 5 6.09 34.96 19.36
C ILE A 5 6.03 36.26 18.56
N ILE A 6 5.25 36.31 17.48
CA ILE A 6 4.92 37.55 16.78
C ILE A 6 3.44 37.84 17.02
N SER A 7 3.16 38.86 17.84
CA SER A 7 1.82 39.42 18.04
C SER A 7 1.46 40.37 16.90
N SER A 8 0.21 40.34 16.45
CA SER A 8 -0.30 41.19 15.36
C SER A 8 -0.21 42.68 15.71
N SER A 9 0.77 43.35 15.13
CA SER A 9 0.79 44.80 14.92
C SER A 9 1.20 44.99 13.46
N TYR A 10 0.42 45.75 12.69
CA TYR A 10 0.68 46.01 11.27
C TYR A 10 2.10 46.55 11.05
N CYS A 11 3.02 45.66 10.69
CA CYS A 11 4.35 46.01 10.23
C CYS A 11 4.33 45.89 8.71
N ARG A 12 4.37 47.02 8.00
CA ARG A 12 4.62 47.03 6.55
C ARG A 12 6.04 46.54 6.33
N MET A 13 6.21 45.23 6.10
CA MET A 13 7.44 44.72 5.51
C MET A 13 7.60 45.35 4.13
N SER A 14 8.75 46.00 3.89
CA SER A 14 9.13 46.46 2.55
C SER A 14 9.26 45.26 1.63
N SER A 15 8.79 45.38 0.38
CA SER A 15 8.76 44.30 -0.61
C SER A 15 10.10 43.55 -0.75
N GLY A 16 11.23 44.26 -0.62
CA GLY A 16 12.56 43.64 -0.69
C GLY A 16 12.85 42.61 0.41
N LEU A 17 12.34 42.79 1.64
CA LEU A 17 12.60 41.84 2.73
C LEU A 17 11.81 40.53 2.56
N LEU A 18 10.66 40.58 1.87
CA LEU A 18 9.86 39.40 1.55
C LEU A 18 10.52 38.60 0.41
N GLU A 19 11.00 39.30 -0.62
CA GLU A 19 11.74 38.70 -1.74
C GLU A 19 13.04 38.03 -1.27
N ASP A 20 13.79 38.67 -0.35
CA ASP A 20 15.02 38.09 0.23
C ASP A 20 14.73 36.83 1.07
N ILE A 21 13.59 36.79 1.77
CA ILE A 21 13.17 35.61 2.55
C ILE A 21 12.72 34.48 1.61
N GLU A 22 11.97 34.79 0.55
CA GLU A 22 11.55 33.81 -0.44
C GLU A 22 12.74 33.24 -1.22
N GLU A 23 13.73 34.07 -1.57
CA GLU A 23 14.96 33.64 -2.21
C GLU A 23 15.83 32.80 -1.28
N ALA A 24 15.95 33.17 0.01
CA ALA A 24 16.68 32.40 1.01
C ALA A 24 16.02 31.05 1.32
N LEU A 25 14.68 31.00 1.34
CA LEU A 25 13.91 29.75 1.50
C LEU A 25 14.05 28.87 0.25
N SER A 26 13.95 29.44 -0.95
CA SER A 26 14.15 28.74 -2.21
C SER A 26 15.59 28.21 -2.39
N SER A 27 16.58 28.96 -1.91
CA SER A 27 18.00 28.59 -1.88
C SER A 27 18.27 27.44 -0.89
N ARG A 28 17.71 27.53 0.33
CA ARG A 28 17.80 26.44 1.32
C ARG A 28 17.09 25.17 0.86
N GLU A 29 15.93 25.29 0.23
CA GLU A 29 15.19 24.16 -0.34
C GLU A 29 15.95 23.53 -1.50
N ARG A 30 16.48 24.32 -2.45
CA ARG A 30 17.33 23.81 -3.54
C ARG A 30 18.59 23.12 -3.03
N THR A 31 19.18 23.60 -1.94
CA THR A 31 20.35 22.96 -1.31
C THR A 31 19.95 21.65 -0.62
N ARG A 32 18.77 21.60 0.01
CA ARG A 32 18.20 20.40 0.65
C ARG A 32 17.79 19.33 -0.37
N ASP A 33 17.28 19.73 -1.52
CA ASP A 33 16.93 18.84 -2.63
C ASP A 33 18.17 18.28 -3.31
N LYS A 34 19.22 19.10 -3.52
CA LYS A 34 20.53 18.61 -4.01
C LYS A 34 21.21 17.62 -3.05
N LEU A 35 21.02 17.78 -1.75
CA LEU A 35 21.50 16.83 -0.74
C LEU A 35 20.68 15.53 -0.72
N ARG A 36 19.36 15.61 -0.93
CA ARG A 36 18.46 14.45 -1.04
C ARG A 36 18.65 13.62 -2.31
N GLU A 37 19.11 14.23 -3.40
CA GLU A 37 19.35 13.52 -4.67
C GLU A 37 20.53 12.54 -4.63
N ASN A 38 21.44 12.64 -3.65
CA ASN A 38 22.66 11.81 -3.61
C ASN A 38 22.97 11.16 -2.25
N SER A 39 22.08 11.26 -1.26
CA SER A 39 22.31 10.62 0.04
C SER A 39 21.04 10.05 0.66
N LEU A 40 21.10 8.75 0.98
CA LEU A 40 20.09 8.05 1.78
C LEU A 40 20.11 8.66 3.19
N HIS A 41 19.18 9.58 3.48
CA HIS A 41 19.01 10.12 4.82
C HIS A 41 18.18 9.14 5.65
N PHE A 42 18.84 8.36 6.50
CA PHE A 42 18.17 7.54 7.52
C PHE A 42 17.74 8.44 8.67
N SER A 43 16.43 8.64 8.83
CA SER A 43 15.86 9.22 10.05
C SER A 43 15.80 8.13 11.12
N ALA A 44 16.55 8.29 12.21
CA ALA A 44 16.47 7.41 13.37
C ALA A 44 15.35 7.87 14.30
N SER A 45 14.08 7.65 13.92
CA SER A 45 13.01 7.68 14.92
C SER A 45 12.85 6.27 15.51
N ASN A 46 13.58 5.99 16.60
CA ASN A 46 13.44 4.74 17.36
C ASN A 46 11.97 4.45 17.77
N ASP A 47 11.14 5.48 17.83
CA ASP A 47 9.71 5.38 18.16
C ASP A 47 8.92 4.56 17.13
N ILE A 48 9.17 4.76 15.83
CA ILE A 48 8.43 4.04 14.78
C ILE A 48 8.88 2.58 14.71
N TRP A 49 10.16 2.31 14.90
CA TRP A 49 10.66 0.93 14.99
C TRP A 49 10.04 0.20 16.17
N ASN A 50 10.13 0.79 17.37
CA ASN A 50 9.60 0.18 18.59
C ASN A 50 8.10 -0.07 18.48
N ARG A 51 7.33 0.82 17.83
CA ARG A 51 5.90 0.60 17.56
C ARG A 51 5.59 -0.76 16.91
N PHE A 52 6.48 -1.30 16.09
CA PHE A 52 6.27 -2.58 15.40
C PHE A 52 7.14 -3.72 15.93
N TYR A 53 8.31 -3.41 16.49
CA TYR A 53 9.30 -4.37 16.93
C TYR A 53 9.85 -3.99 18.31
N ASP A 54 8.96 -3.99 19.30
CA ASP A 54 9.29 -3.74 20.70
C ASP A 54 10.55 -4.51 21.12
N ASN A 55 11.50 -3.80 21.74
CA ASN A 55 12.75 -4.35 22.30
C ASN A 55 13.70 -5.01 21.29
N ALA A 56 13.48 -4.90 19.97
CA ALA A 56 14.45 -5.36 18.99
C ALA A 56 15.54 -4.30 18.78
N GLU A 57 16.81 -4.70 18.92
CA GLU A 57 17.94 -3.82 18.64
C GLU A 57 18.00 -3.43 17.15
N ILE A 58 18.23 -2.16 16.86
CA ILE A 58 18.47 -1.68 15.49
C ILE A 58 19.96 -1.49 15.33
N ASN A 59 20.57 -2.29 14.46
CA ASN A 59 21.90 -1.95 13.97
C ASN A 59 21.77 -1.00 12.78
N THR A 60 21.97 0.29 13.01
CA THR A 60 21.95 1.29 11.94
C THR A 60 23.19 1.13 11.06
N HIS A 61 22.98 0.76 9.80
CA HIS A 61 24.03 0.68 8.80
C HIS A 61 23.82 1.74 7.73
N VAL A 62 24.85 2.54 7.46
CA VAL A 62 24.86 3.42 6.28
C VAL A 62 25.13 2.53 5.07
N ASN A 63 24.08 2.17 4.36
CA ASN A 63 24.25 1.45 3.10
C ASN A 63 24.75 2.42 2.03
N THR A 64 25.96 2.20 1.51
CA THR A 64 26.52 2.97 0.39
C THR A 64 26.20 2.34 -0.97
N ASN A 65 25.56 1.17 -0.99
CA ASN A 65 25.17 0.49 -2.22
C ASN A 65 23.83 1.02 -2.73
N ARG A 66 23.65 0.93 -4.05
CA ARG A 66 22.39 1.24 -4.75
C ARG A 66 21.22 0.32 -4.35
N THR A 67 21.48 -0.78 -3.66
CA THR A 67 20.49 -1.79 -3.27
C THR A 67 20.68 -2.14 -1.81
N VAL A 68 19.59 -2.30 -1.06
CA VAL A 68 19.61 -2.83 0.32
C VAL A 68 19.61 -4.35 0.26
N LYS A 69 20.71 -4.97 0.71
CA LYS A 69 20.90 -6.42 0.78
C LYS A 69 21.36 -6.81 2.19
N GLY A 70 20.94 -7.97 2.67
CA GLY A 70 21.37 -8.53 3.96
C GLY A 70 20.34 -9.49 4.54
N CYS A 71 20.73 -10.22 5.58
CA CYS A 71 19.87 -11.11 6.38
C CYS A 71 19.58 -10.56 7.78
N ASP A 72 20.22 -9.45 8.17
CA ASP A 72 20.03 -8.79 9.47
C ASP A 72 18.72 -7.98 9.53
N HIS A 73 18.45 -7.38 10.70
CA HIS A 73 17.36 -6.41 10.85
C HIS A 73 17.60 -5.18 9.97
N VAL A 74 16.58 -4.74 9.25
CA VAL A 74 16.67 -3.63 8.28
C VAL A 74 15.64 -2.57 8.62
N PHE A 75 16.09 -1.33 8.81
CA PHE A 75 15.23 -0.17 8.97
C PHE A 75 15.55 0.87 7.89
N VAL A 76 14.56 1.16 7.03
CA VAL A 76 14.62 2.19 6.00
C VAL A 76 13.56 3.23 6.33
N ASP A 77 13.97 4.49 6.54
CA ASP A 77 13.05 5.55 6.97
C ASP A 77 13.37 6.86 6.26
N TYR A 78 12.34 7.57 5.77
CA TYR A 78 12.45 8.85 5.06
C TYR A 78 13.34 8.83 3.80
N VAL A 79 13.26 7.77 2.99
CA VAL A 79 14.07 7.63 1.78
C VAL A 79 13.25 7.82 0.50
N LEU A 80 13.82 8.50 -0.49
CA LEU A 80 13.31 8.53 -1.86
C LEU A 80 14.18 7.64 -2.76
N PHE A 81 13.56 6.62 -3.34
CA PHE A 81 14.14 5.78 -4.38
C PHE A 81 13.54 6.15 -5.74
N LYS A 82 14.39 6.49 -6.71
CA LYS A 82 13.95 6.94 -8.03
C LYS A 82 14.77 6.28 -9.13
N ASN A 83 14.08 5.75 -10.15
CA ASN A 83 14.69 5.17 -11.36
C ASN A 83 15.63 3.98 -11.09
N PHE A 84 15.31 3.12 -10.13
CA PHE A 84 16.08 1.89 -9.89
C PHE A 84 15.59 0.76 -10.80
N SER A 85 16.51 0.19 -11.58
CA SER A 85 16.27 -0.88 -12.56
C SER A 85 17.60 -1.57 -12.88
N PRO A 86 17.64 -2.86 -13.27
CA PRO A 86 16.52 -3.82 -13.42
C PRO A 86 16.34 -4.74 -12.21
N GLU A 87 16.96 -4.42 -11.09
CA GLU A 87 17.03 -5.31 -9.92
C GLU A 87 16.18 -4.82 -8.75
N GLY A 88 15.34 -3.79 -8.91
CA GLY A 88 14.65 -3.10 -7.81
C GLY A 88 15.58 -2.54 -6.74
N VAL A 89 15.08 -2.34 -5.52
CA VAL A 89 15.72 -1.49 -4.50
C VAL A 89 16.08 -2.24 -3.22
N ILE A 90 15.09 -2.88 -2.58
CA ILE A 90 15.26 -3.56 -1.30
C ILE A 90 15.13 -5.06 -1.56
N ARG A 91 16.21 -5.81 -1.32
CA ARG A 91 16.33 -7.23 -1.65
C ARG A 91 16.89 -8.02 -0.48
N ILE A 92 16.00 -8.66 0.26
CA ILE A 92 16.32 -9.52 1.41
C ILE A 92 16.13 -10.97 0.96
N SER A 93 17.20 -11.59 0.46
CA SER A 93 17.13 -12.89 -0.25
C SER A 93 17.40 -14.11 0.63
N GLU A 94 17.81 -13.92 1.87
CA GLU A 94 18.10 -15.01 2.83
C GLU A 94 17.73 -14.54 4.24
N PRO A 95 16.47 -14.10 4.50
CA PRO A 95 16.08 -13.77 5.86
C PRO A 95 16.13 -15.00 6.76
N THR A 96 16.26 -14.76 8.06
CA THR A 96 16.10 -15.76 9.12
C THR A 96 14.81 -15.49 9.88
N ALA A 97 14.31 -16.46 10.64
CA ALA A 97 13.11 -16.29 11.47
C ALA A 97 13.17 -15.07 12.40
N ASP A 98 14.37 -14.62 12.79
CA ASP A 98 14.55 -13.45 13.64
C ASP A 98 14.59 -12.13 12.87
N THR A 99 14.80 -12.15 11.56
CA THR A 99 14.96 -10.97 10.70
C THR A 99 13.74 -10.06 10.79
N LYS A 100 13.94 -8.77 11.10
CA LYS A 100 12.87 -7.76 11.16
C LYS A 100 13.16 -6.66 10.17
N VAL A 101 12.22 -6.40 9.27
CA VAL A 101 12.34 -5.35 8.27
C VAL A 101 11.22 -4.33 8.46
N LEU A 102 11.58 -3.05 8.50
CA LEU A 102 10.67 -1.93 8.49
C LEU A 102 11.07 -0.95 7.41
N VAL A 103 10.15 -0.69 6.48
CA VAL A 103 10.25 0.41 5.51
C VAL A 103 9.19 1.43 5.88
N SER A 104 9.63 2.58 6.36
CA SER A 104 8.81 3.67 6.87
C SER A 104 8.96 4.93 6.03
N THR A 105 7.86 5.65 5.83
CA THR A 105 7.83 7.03 5.29
C THR A 105 8.72 7.21 4.04
N SER A 106 8.72 6.23 3.15
CA SER A 106 9.64 6.16 2.01
C SER A 106 8.88 6.11 0.69
N SER A 107 9.51 6.63 -0.36
CA SER A 107 8.91 6.83 -1.68
C SER A 107 9.67 6.04 -2.74
N PHE A 108 8.93 5.39 -3.65
CA PHE A 108 9.47 4.63 -4.77
C PHE A 108 8.87 5.18 -6.07
N ILE A 109 9.71 5.74 -6.94
CA ILE A 109 9.30 6.38 -8.19
C ILE A 109 10.00 5.66 -9.35
N ASN A 110 9.22 5.09 -10.27
CA ASN A 110 9.72 4.43 -11.47
C ASN A 110 10.81 3.39 -11.13
N CYS A 111 10.54 2.58 -10.11
CA CYS A 111 11.42 1.48 -9.70
C CYS A 111 10.92 0.19 -10.36
N SER A 112 11.83 -0.63 -10.85
CA SER A 112 11.46 -1.81 -11.61
C SER A 112 12.38 -2.99 -11.40
N SER A 113 11.83 -4.18 -11.66
CA SER A 113 12.62 -5.39 -11.69
C SER A 113 12.22 -6.42 -12.74
N ASN A 114 13.19 -7.19 -13.20
CA ASN A 114 12.98 -8.44 -13.92
C ASN A 114 12.75 -9.64 -12.97
N LYS A 115 12.67 -9.44 -11.65
CA LYS A 115 12.39 -10.49 -10.66
C LYS A 115 11.12 -10.14 -9.88
N ASN A 116 10.69 -11.06 -9.01
CA ASN A 116 9.60 -10.79 -8.06
C ASN A 116 9.89 -9.55 -7.21
N GLY A 117 8.87 -8.76 -6.93
CA GLY A 117 9.01 -7.46 -6.28
C GLY A 117 9.61 -6.42 -7.23
N GLY A 118 8.84 -5.50 -7.78
CA GLY A 118 9.42 -4.45 -8.65
C GLY A 118 10.32 -3.49 -7.88
N SER A 119 9.93 -3.14 -6.65
CA SER A 119 10.68 -2.27 -5.74
C SER A 119 11.28 -3.02 -4.56
N ILE A 120 10.50 -3.89 -3.92
CA ILE A 120 10.85 -4.56 -2.65
C ILE A 120 10.66 -6.07 -2.78
N TYR A 121 11.63 -6.84 -2.30
CA TYR A 121 11.52 -8.28 -2.15
C TYR A 121 12.10 -8.76 -0.83
N MET A 122 11.35 -9.66 -0.19
CA MET A 122 11.82 -10.49 0.91
C MET A 122 11.25 -11.90 0.74
N ALA A 123 12.13 -12.88 0.53
CA ALA A 123 11.83 -14.32 0.60
C ALA A 123 13.15 -15.10 0.53
N ILE A 124 13.14 -16.35 0.99
CA ILE A 124 14.30 -17.26 0.94
C ILE A 124 14.52 -17.79 -0.50
N SER A 125 13.44 -17.97 -1.24
CA SER A 125 13.50 -18.38 -2.65
C SER A 125 12.26 -17.93 -3.41
N GLU A 126 12.26 -18.12 -4.73
CA GLU A 126 11.15 -17.74 -5.61
C GLU A 126 9.85 -18.52 -5.33
N PHE A 127 9.96 -19.73 -4.77
CA PHE A 127 8.82 -20.62 -4.52
C PHE A 127 8.70 -21.10 -3.06
N GLY A 128 9.71 -20.81 -2.24
CA GLY A 128 9.84 -21.36 -0.90
C GLY A 128 9.13 -20.57 0.18
N GLU A 129 9.34 -21.05 1.40
CA GLU A 129 8.91 -20.40 2.62
C GLU A 129 9.65 -19.07 2.81
N GLY A 130 8.97 -18.14 3.48
CA GLY A 130 9.59 -16.90 3.90
C GLY A 130 10.16 -17.05 5.30
N ASP A 131 10.97 -16.09 5.69
CA ASP A 131 11.47 -16.00 7.05
C ASP A 131 11.39 -14.56 7.55
N GLY A 132 11.32 -14.37 8.86
CA GLY A 132 11.36 -13.05 9.49
C GLY A 132 10.02 -12.31 9.45
N SER A 133 10.05 -11.00 9.62
CA SER A 133 8.90 -10.10 9.59
C SER A 133 9.17 -8.90 8.69
N PHE A 134 8.13 -8.40 8.02
CA PHE A 134 8.19 -7.20 7.18
C PHE A 134 7.03 -6.28 7.46
N VAL A 135 7.32 -4.99 7.69
CA VAL A 135 6.34 -3.93 7.79
C VAL A 135 6.65 -2.83 6.77
N GLN A 136 5.65 -2.48 5.95
CA GLN A 136 5.61 -1.27 5.12
C GLN A 136 4.66 -0.28 5.79
N TYR A 137 5.17 0.89 6.17
CA TYR A 137 4.39 1.91 6.87
C TYR A 137 4.58 3.28 6.21
N LYS A 138 3.49 3.93 5.80
CA LYS A 138 3.55 5.22 5.07
C LYS A 138 4.46 5.16 3.84
N VAL A 139 4.42 4.03 3.13
CA VAL A 139 5.15 3.86 1.87
C VAL A 139 4.31 4.40 0.74
N CYS A 140 4.95 5.08 -0.22
CA CYS A 140 4.28 5.50 -1.43
C CYS A 140 5.04 5.04 -2.69
N SER A 141 4.30 4.55 -3.69
CA SER A 141 4.86 4.01 -4.92
C SER A 141 4.15 4.55 -6.15
N TYR A 142 4.94 5.03 -7.11
CA TYR A 142 4.47 5.55 -8.40
C TYR A 142 5.21 4.85 -9.53
N GLU A 143 4.47 4.32 -10.50
CA GLU A 143 5.03 3.65 -11.69
C GLU A 143 5.99 2.50 -11.36
N SER A 144 5.70 1.73 -10.30
CA SER A 144 6.49 0.53 -10.00
C SER A 144 6.14 -0.59 -10.97
N LYS A 145 7.17 -1.30 -11.45
CA LYS A 145 7.00 -2.27 -12.54
C LYS A 145 7.74 -3.57 -12.34
N ILE A 146 7.11 -4.67 -12.73
CA ILE A 146 7.81 -5.92 -13.08
C ILE A 146 7.86 -6.05 -14.61
N THR A 147 9.04 -6.35 -15.15
CA THR A 147 9.28 -6.38 -16.60
C THR A 147 9.30 -7.77 -17.20
N GLU A 148 9.54 -8.79 -16.39
CA GLU A 148 9.50 -10.18 -16.85
C GLU A 148 8.08 -10.71 -16.67
N ASP A 149 7.57 -11.39 -17.70
CA ASP A 149 6.30 -12.10 -17.64
C ASP A 149 6.36 -13.11 -16.47
N TYR A 150 5.25 -13.65 -15.97
CA TYR A 150 5.20 -14.62 -14.86
C TYR A 150 5.73 -14.19 -13.46
N LYS A 151 6.45 -13.08 -13.31
CA LYS A 151 6.88 -12.55 -12.00
C LYS A 151 5.77 -11.75 -11.30
N THR A 152 5.80 -11.70 -9.97
CA THR A 152 4.70 -11.18 -9.13
C THR A 152 5.17 -10.09 -8.17
N GLY A 153 4.28 -9.14 -7.85
CA GLY A 153 4.50 -8.06 -6.88
C GLY A 153 5.14 -6.84 -7.54
N SER A 154 4.43 -6.13 -8.42
CA SER A 154 4.97 -4.97 -9.15
C SER A 154 5.51 -3.87 -8.23
N HIS A 155 5.02 -3.74 -6.99
CA HIS A 155 5.72 -3.00 -5.93
C HIS A 155 6.51 -3.94 -5.02
N SER A 156 5.82 -4.83 -4.29
CA SER A 156 6.47 -5.69 -3.29
C SER A 156 6.07 -7.15 -3.40
N TYR A 157 7.05 -8.03 -3.20
CA TYR A 157 6.87 -9.47 -3.02
C TYR A 157 7.45 -9.88 -1.67
N ILE A 158 6.59 -10.22 -0.72
CA ILE A 158 6.95 -10.45 0.68
C ILE A 158 6.42 -11.82 1.14
N CYS A 159 7.34 -12.75 1.37
CA CYS A 159 7.10 -14.00 2.08
C CYS A 159 7.81 -13.92 3.44
N VAL A 160 7.09 -14.18 4.52
CA VAL A 160 7.62 -14.21 5.89
C VAL A 160 7.51 -15.60 6.51
N THR A 161 7.99 -15.78 7.75
CA THR A 161 7.82 -17.03 8.50
C THR A 161 6.32 -17.36 8.62
N ASN A 162 5.95 -18.63 8.42
CA ASN A 162 4.57 -19.12 8.57
C ASN A 162 4.18 -19.31 10.04
N ASP A 163 4.18 -18.21 10.78
CA ASP A 163 3.76 -18.12 12.17
C ASP A 163 3.09 -16.76 12.45
N ASP A 164 2.03 -16.74 13.28
CA ASP A 164 1.27 -15.52 13.53
C ASP A 164 2.05 -14.42 14.28
N ASN A 165 3.15 -14.77 14.97
CA ASN A 165 4.00 -13.78 15.63
C ASN A 165 4.80 -12.95 14.62
N HIS A 166 4.87 -13.39 13.36
CA HIS A 166 5.58 -12.70 12.30
C HIS A 166 4.65 -11.78 11.51
N LYS A 167 5.10 -10.53 11.35
CA LYS A 167 4.30 -9.47 10.73
C LYS A 167 4.53 -9.46 9.23
N ASN A 168 3.45 -9.34 8.46
CA ASN A 168 3.48 -9.07 7.02
C ASN A 168 2.51 -7.92 6.70
N PHE A 169 2.90 -6.71 7.10
CA PHE A 169 1.98 -5.57 7.18
C PHE A 169 2.26 -4.52 6.12
N VAL A 170 1.19 -3.92 5.58
CA VAL A 170 1.22 -2.71 4.76
C VAL A 170 0.17 -1.75 5.31
N ILE A 171 0.64 -0.61 5.85
CA ILE A 171 -0.18 0.30 6.64
C ILE A 171 0.00 1.73 6.14
N GLU A 172 -1.12 2.47 6.02
CA GLU A 172 -1.15 3.91 5.67
C GLU A 172 -0.39 4.24 4.37
N SER A 173 -0.39 3.31 3.40
CA SER A 173 0.48 3.36 2.21
C SER A 173 -0.30 3.57 0.91
N SER A 174 0.35 4.08 -0.13
CA SER A 174 -0.33 4.40 -1.41
C SER A 174 0.47 3.94 -2.62
N PHE A 175 -0.18 3.24 -3.54
CA PHE A 175 0.44 2.67 -4.74
C PHE A 175 -0.37 3.07 -5.96
N THR A 176 0.28 3.59 -6.99
CA THR A 176 -0.44 4.02 -8.20
C THR A 176 0.35 3.75 -9.47
N GLN A 177 -0.36 3.59 -10.58
CA GLN A 177 0.21 3.35 -11.91
C GLN A 177 1.18 2.18 -11.97
N SER A 178 0.93 1.15 -11.16
CA SER A 178 1.79 -0.03 -11.16
C SER A 178 1.45 -0.93 -12.35
N THR A 179 2.46 -1.60 -12.91
CA THR A 179 2.33 -2.47 -14.09
C THR A 179 3.15 -3.75 -13.98
N GLY A 180 2.76 -4.80 -14.68
CA GLY A 180 3.44 -6.10 -14.67
C GLY A 180 2.45 -7.27 -14.79
N ALA A 181 2.95 -8.48 -14.57
CA ALA A 181 2.14 -9.68 -14.76
C ALA A 181 1.14 -9.92 -13.61
N SER A 182 1.55 -9.77 -12.34
CA SER A 182 0.66 -10.11 -11.21
C SER A 182 0.90 -9.26 -9.98
N ALA A 183 -0.19 -8.77 -9.37
CA ALA A 183 -0.30 -8.04 -8.09
C ALA A 183 0.60 -6.81 -7.90
N VAL A 184 0.07 -5.72 -7.32
CA VAL A 184 0.92 -4.64 -6.78
C VAL A 184 1.65 -5.13 -5.53
N LEU A 185 0.89 -5.70 -4.61
CA LEU A 185 1.39 -6.24 -3.35
C LEU A 185 1.17 -7.75 -3.32
N TYR A 186 2.25 -8.51 -3.12
CA TYR A 186 2.16 -9.93 -2.85
C TYR A 186 2.64 -10.19 -1.43
N ASN A 187 1.74 -10.69 -0.59
CA ASN A 187 1.99 -10.99 0.80
C ASN A 187 1.66 -12.46 1.05
N ARG A 188 2.64 -13.23 1.52
CA ARG A 188 2.51 -14.65 1.85
C ARG A 188 2.98 -14.92 3.26
N TYR A 189 2.24 -15.77 3.98
CA TYR A 189 2.51 -16.20 5.35
C TYR A 189 2.48 -15.08 6.41
N GLY A 190 2.54 -15.51 7.68
CA GLY A 190 2.49 -14.68 8.87
C GLY A 190 1.11 -14.07 9.12
N SER A 191 1.08 -13.10 10.03
CA SER A 191 -0.05 -12.20 10.19
C SER A 191 -0.05 -11.19 9.04
N ILE A 192 -1.03 -11.28 8.14
CA ILE A 192 -1.16 -10.36 6.99
C ILE A 192 -2.14 -9.23 7.33
N LEU A 193 -1.68 -7.98 7.23
CA LEU A 193 -2.51 -6.78 7.46
C LEU A 193 -2.31 -5.77 6.34
N LEU A 194 -3.38 -5.43 5.64
CA LEU A 194 -3.43 -4.37 4.63
C LEU A 194 -4.39 -3.29 5.12
N SER A 195 -3.87 -2.27 5.80
CA SER A 195 -4.70 -1.28 6.51
C SER A 195 -4.50 0.13 6.01
N SER A 196 -5.60 0.83 5.74
CA SER A 196 -5.55 2.23 5.28
C SER A 196 -4.68 2.41 4.03
N ILE A 197 -4.75 1.47 3.09
CA ILE A 197 -3.97 1.51 1.85
C ILE A 197 -4.79 2.07 0.69
N ASN A 198 -4.11 2.71 -0.25
CA ASN A 198 -4.70 3.10 -1.53
C ASN A 198 -3.97 2.38 -2.67
N ILE A 199 -4.70 1.72 -3.55
CA ILE A 199 -4.16 1.26 -4.84
C ILE A 199 -5.01 1.86 -5.95
N SER A 200 -4.38 2.57 -6.89
CA SER A 200 -5.12 3.18 -7.99
C SER A 200 -4.43 3.09 -9.34
N ASP A 201 -5.22 3.25 -10.40
CA ASP A 201 -4.75 3.50 -11.78
C ASP A 201 -3.72 2.46 -12.26
N SER A 202 -3.80 1.24 -11.73
CA SER A 202 -2.82 0.18 -11.96
C SER A 202 -3.40 -0.87 -12.91
N ASN A 203 -2.59 -1.31 -13.86
CA ASN A 203 -2.99 -2.27 -14.88
C ASN A 203 -1.98 -3.41 -14.94
N LEU A 204 -2.43 -4.59 -14.52
CA LEU A 204 -1.65 -5.82 -14.50
C LEU A 204 -2.48 -6.94 -15.10
N GLU A 205 -1.84 -8.02 -15.50
CA GLU A 205 -2.57 -9.15 -16.07
C GLU A 205 -3.45 -9.79 -15.00
N LYS A 206 -2.87 -10.16 -13.85
CA LYS A 206 -3.51 -10.91 -12.77
C LYS A 206 -3.49 -10.18 -11.43
N ASN A 207 -4.50 -10.47 -10.61
CA ASN A 207 -4.56 -10.14 -9.19
C ASN A 207 -4.20 -8.68 -8.91
N THR A 208 -4.67 -7.76 -9.77
CA THR A 208 -3.97 -6.50 -10.05
C THR A 208 -3.65 -5.70 -8.80
N ALA A 209 -4.55 -5.64 -7.82
CA ALA A 209 -4.32 -4.91 -6.58
C ALA A 209 -3.34 -5.66 -5.66
N PHE A 210 -3.76 -6.80 -5.11
CA PHE A 210 -2.91 -7.57 -4.21
C PHE A 210 -3.24 -9.07 -4.19
N SER A 211 -2.29 -9.84 -3.68
CA SER A 211 -2.44 -11.25 -3.33
C SER A 211 -2.12 -11.46 -1.85
N SER A 212 -3.06 -12.07 -1.13
CA SER A 212 -2.93 -12.47 0.28
C SER A 212 -2.98 -14.00 0.36
N VAL A 213 -1.83 -14.61 0.59
CA VAL A 213 -1.60 -16.04 0.36
C VAL A 213 -1.20 -16.74 1.65
N LYS A 214 -1.98 -17.74 2.06
CA LYS A 214 -1.68 -18.62 3.20
C LYS A 214 -1.32 -17.84 4.48
N PRO A 215 -2.14 -16.88 4.97
CA PRO A 215 -1.87 -16.28 6.28
C PRO A 215 -1.84 -17.38 7.34
N SER A 216 -1.04 -17.26 8.39
CA SER A 216 -0.89 -18.33 9.39
C SER A 216 -2.20 -18.61 10.14
N SER A 217 -2.96 -17.56 10.48
CA SER A 217 -4.35 -17.68 10.93
C SER A 217 -5.31 -16.77 10.16
N LEU A 218 -5.02 -15.47 10.13
CA LEU A 218 -5.93 -14.43 9.68
C LEU A 218 -5.22 -13.42 8.77
N SER A 219 -5.85 -13.10 7.65
CA SER A 219 -5.52 -11.90 6.87
C SER A 219 -6.63 -10.87 6.98
N THR A 220 -6.27 -9.60 7.17
CA THR A 220 -7.25 -8.50 7.21
C THR A 220 -6.85 -7.39 6.25
N THR A 221 -7.77 -7.02 5.37
CA THR A 221 -7.72 -5.79 4.59
C THR A 221 -8.79 -4.83 5.11
N ASN A 222 -8.41 -3.63 5.56
CA ASN A 222 -9.39 -2.69 6.08
C ASN A 222 -9.11 -1.21 5.78
N PHE A 223 -10.17 -0.38 5.85
CA PHE A 223 -10.12 1.07 5.69
C PHE A 223 -9.42 1.53 4.39
N SER A 224 -9.51 0.72 3.33
CA SER A 224 -8.65 0.84 2.14
C SER A 224 -9.43 1.25 0.87
N ASN A 225 -8.74 1.85 -0.09
CA ASN A 225 -9.32 2.34 -1.33
C ASN A 225 -8.67 1.67 -2.56
N PHE A 226 -9.51 1.15 -3.45
CA PHE A 226 -9.09 0.48 -4.67
C PHE A 226 -9.84 1.08 -5.86
N LYS A 227 -9.15 1.87 -6.68
CA LYS A 227 -9.80 2.69 -7.71
C LYS A 227 -9.15 2.55 -9.08
N ASN A 228 -9.97 2.38 -10.12
CA ASN A 228 -9.49 2.39 -11.51
C ASN A 228 -8.37 1.36 -11.75
N ILE A 229 -8.50 0.19 -11.13
CA ILE A 229 -7.59 -0.93 -11.26
C ILE A 229 -8.12 -1.85 -12.36
N SER A 230 -7.28 -2.27 -13.29
CA SER A 230 -7.68 -3.20 -14.35
C SER A 230 -6.87 -4.49 -14.37
N SER A 231 -7.59 -5.59 -14.59
CA SER A 231 -7.07 -6.93 -14.79
C SER A 231 -7.53 -7.44 -16.15
N SER A 232 -6.59 -7.96 -16.95
CA SER A 232 -6.94 -8.70 -18.18
C SER A 232 -7.21 -10.18 -17.91
N GLU A 233 -6.79 -10.71 -16.76
CA GLU A 233 -6.90 -12.10 -16.36
C GLU A 233 -7.20 -12.28 -14.86
N GLN A 234 -8.13 -13.17 -14.51
CA GLN A 234 -8.39 -13.62 -13.13
C GLN A 234 -9.17 -12.65 -12.23
N CYS A 235 -8.51 -11.64 -11.63
CA CYS A 235 -9.16 -10.81 -10.61
C CYS A 235 -8.41 -9.53 -10.22
N CYS A 236 -9.03 -8.70 -9.39
CA CYS A 236 -8.36 -7.59 -8.70
C CYS A 236 -7.68 -8.05 -7.40
N PHE A 237 -8.33 -8.95 -6.65
CA PHE A 237 -7.89 -9.39 -5.32
C PHE A 237 -7.82 -10.90 -5.23
N TYR A 238 -6.64 -11.44 -4.93
CA TYR A 238 -6.43 -12.88 -4.76
C TYR A 238 -6.30 -13.23 -3.29
N HIS A 239 -7.13 -14.16 -2.82
CA HIS A 239 -7.10 -14.68 -1.45
C HIS A 239 -6.95 -16.21 -1.50
N GLN A 240 -5.94 -16.71 -0.79
CA GLN A 240 -5.67 -18.15 -0.68
C GLN A 240 -5.55 -18.59 0.78
N GLU A 241 -6.28 -19.64 1.12
CA GLU A 241 -6.26 -20.38 2.39
C GLU A 241 -6.68 -19.57 3.63
N ASN A 242 -7.11 -20.30 4.66
CA ASN A 242 -7.46 -19.82 6.00
C ASN A 242 -8.57 -18.75 6.02
N THR A 243 -8.66 -17.98 7.10
CA THR A 243 -9.70 -16.95 7.25
C THR A 243 -9.17 -15.62 6.75
N GLN A 244 -9.95 -14.94 5.90
CA GLN A 244 -9.57 -13.63 5.37
C GLN A 244 -10.75 -12.65 5.38
N ASN A 245 -10.43 -11.42 5.75
CA ASN A 245 -11.42 -10.37 6.04
C ASN A 245 -11.17 -9.13 5.19
N PHE A 246 -12.24 -8.53 4.67
CA PHE A 246 -12.21 -7.34 3.82
C PHE A 246 -13.25 -6.32 4.29
N TYR A 247 -12.82 -5.28 5.01
CA TYR A 247 -13.70 -4.41 5.81
C TYR A 247 -13.54 -2.93 5.53
N PHE A 248 -14.63 -2.16 5.52
CA PHE A 248 -14.56 -0.69 5.41
C PHE A 248 -13.77 -0.21 4.17
N CYS A 249 -13.86 -0.95 3.07
CA CYS A 249 -13.11 -0.69 1.85
C CYS A 249 -14.00 -0.09 0.76
N ASN A 250 -13.38 0.76 -0.06
CA ASN A 250 -13.97 1.32 -1.26
C ASN A 250 -13.38 0.65 -2.50
N VAL A 251 -14.23 0.08 -3.35
CA VAL A 251 -13.85 -0.61 -4.59
C VAL A 251 -14.59 0.10 -5.73
N ILE A 252 -13.88 0.94 -6.49
CA ILE A 252 -14.48 1.93 -7.38
C ILE A 252 -13.89 1.82 -8.79
N ASN A 253 -14.75 1.67 -9.81
CA ASN A 253 -14.37 1.67 -11.23
C ASN A 253 -13.27 0.67 -11.58
N ASN A 254 -13.20 -0.47 -10.89
CA ASN A 254 -12.25 -1.52 -11.22
C ASN A 254 -12.80 -2.42 -12.32
N LYS A 255 -11.91 -3.00 -13.14
CA LYS A 255 -12.28 -3.79 -14.31
C LYS A 255 -11.56 -5.15 -14.33
N VAL A 256 -12.30 -6.22 -14.55
CA VAL A 256 -11.77 -7.56 -14.84
C VAL A 256 -12.34 -7.97 -16.19
N SER A 257 -11.46 -8.09 -17.20
CA SER A 257 -11.89 -8.21 -18.60
C SER A 257 -12.15 -9.65 -19.04
N LYS A 258 -11.65 -10.64 -18.31
CA LYS A 258 -11.81 -12.04 -18.66
C LYS A 258 -13.20 -12.56 -18.27
N ASP A 259 -13.83 -13.26 -19.21
CA ASP A 259 -15.16 -13.84 -18.99
C ASP A 259 -15.10 -14.94 -17.92
N GLY A 260 -16.12 -14.96 -17.05
CA GLY A 260 -16.21 -15.93 -15.95
C GLY A 260 -15.32 -15.62 -14.74
N ASP A 261 -14.46 -14.60 -14.83
CA ASP A 261 -13.61 -14.14 -13.75
C ASP A 261 -14.31 -13.08 -12.87
N GLY A 262 -13.68 -12.60 -11.79
CA GLY A 262 -14.36 -11.76 -10.81
C GLY A 262 -13.47 -10.78 -10.06
N ILE A 263 -14.08 -9.87 -9.29
CA ILE A 263 -13.35 -8.89 -8.47
C ILE A 263 -12.42 -9.60 -7.47
N PHE A 264 -12.94 -10.65 -6.82
CA PHE A 264 -12.20 -11.53 -5.92
C PHE A 264 -11.99 -12.91 -6.54
N TYR A 265 -10.78 -13.46 -6.42
CA TYR A 265 -10.52 -14.87 -6.61
C TYR A 265 -10.18 -15.52 -5.27
N LEU A 266 -10.92 -16.57 -4.93
CA LEU A 266 -10.91 -17.21 -3.62
C LEU A 266 -10.49 -18.67 -3.76
N TYR A 267 -9.35 -19.04 -3.16
CA TYR A 267 -8.83 -20.40 -3.18
C TYR A 267 -8.76 -20.95 -1.75
N GLU A 268 -9.62 -21.93 -1.42
CA GLU A 268 -9.61 -22.61 -0.12
C GLU A 268 -9.73 -21.68 1.11
N VAL A 269 -10.48 -20.58 0.99
CA VAL A 269 -10.52 -19.49 1.96
C VAL A 269 -11.92 -19.32 2.57
N THR A 270 -11.98 -19.10 3.88
CA THR A 270 -13.19 -18.57 4.54
C THR A 270 -13.16 -17.05 4.44
N PHE A 271 -14.00 -16.47 3.58
CA PHE A 271 -13.90 -15.05 3.21
C PHE A 271 -15.10 -14.24 3.68
N SER A 272 -14.83 -13.11 4.33
CA SER A 272 -15.86 -12.16 4.80
C SER A 272 -15.63 -10.75 4.26
N VAL A 273 -16.65 -10.20 3.62
CA VAL A 273 -16.71 -8.80 3.17
C VAL A 273 -17.72 -8.07 4.04
N ASN A 274 -17.31 -6.97 4.67
CA ASN A 274 -18.17 -6.23 5.60
C ASN A 274 -18.04 -4.71 5.43
N HIS A 275 -19.14 -3.96 5.51
CA HIS A 275 -19.11 -2.49 5.48
C HIS A 275 -18.37 -1.90 4.27
N CYS A 276 -18.48 -2.52 3.09
CA CYS A 276 -17.75 -2.09 1.90
C CYS A 276 -18.65 -1.40 0.89
N PHE A 277 -18.06 -0.48 0.12
CA PHE A 277 -18.72 0.27 -0.94
C PHE A 277 -18.15 -0.13 -2.31
N TYR A 278 -19.04 -0.56 -3.21
CA TYR A 278 -18.72 -0.97 -4.57
C TYR A 278 -19.43 -0.07 -5.56
N LYS A 279 -18.69 0.69 -6.37
CA LYS A 279 -19.26 1.57 -7.39
C LYS A 279 -18.63 1.38 -8.76
N GLY A 280 -19.44 1.24 -9.80
CA GLY A 280 -18.98 1.33 -11.19
C GLY A 280 -18.02 0.21 -11.63
N ASN A 281 -17.93 -0.89 -10.89
CA ASN A 281 -17.00 -1.96 -11.21
C ASN A 281 -17.53 -2.85 -12.33
N ASN A 282 -16.63 -3.28 -13.21
CA ASN A 282 -16.94 -4.12 -14.36
C ASN A 282 -16.23 -5.48 -14.28
N ALA A 283 -16.97 -6.54 -13.97
CA ALA A 283 -16.49 -7.92 -13.98
C ALA A 283 -17.66 -8.89 -14.20
N SER A 284 -17.39 -10.14 -14.61
CA SER A 284 -18.45 -11.16 -14.72
C SER A 284 -19.02 -11.56 -13.34
N ASN A 285 -18.19 -11.50 -12.29
CA ASN A 285 -18.56 -11.94 -10.95
C ASN A 285 -18.02 -11.00 -9.87
N LEU A 286 -18.71 -10.94 -8.72
CA LEU A 286 -18.10 -10.38 -7.50
C LEU A 286 -16.94 -11.28 -7.03
N SER A 287 -17.19 -12.59 -6.90
CA SER A 287 -16.20 -13.55 -6.45
C SER A 287 -16.24 -14.82 -7.29
N VAL A 288 -15.06 -15.37 -7.58
CA VAL A 288 -14.85 -16.69 -8.17
C VAL A 288 -14.17 -17.57 -7.12
N MET A 289 -14.63 -18.80 -6.99
CA MET A 289 -14.12 -19.75 -6.00
C MET A 289 -13.57 -20.99 -6.71
N SER A 290 -12.46 -21.53 -6.21
CA SER A 290 -11.92 -22.80 -6.73
C SER A 290 -12.69 -24.03 -6.27
N ASN A 291 -13.47 -23.91 -5.19
CA ASN A 291 -14.20 -25.01 -4.58
C ASN A 291 -15.50 -24.51 -3.92
N GLU A 292 -16.61 -25.22 -4.14
CA GLU A 292 -17.96 -24.83 -3.70
C GLU A 292 -18.20 -24.95 -2.19
N TYR A 293 -17.32 -25.63 -1.44
CA TYR A 293 -17.49 -25.80 0.01
C TYR A 293 -17.19 -24.54 0.83
N PHE A 294 -16.58 -23.52 0.23
CA PHE A 294 -16.24 -22.29 0.92
C PHE A 294 -17.35 -21.25 0.75
N LEU A 295 -17.74 -20.64 1.86
CA LEU A 295 -18.81 -19.63 1.88
C LEU A 295 -18.21 -18.22 1.88
N VAL A 296 -18.77 -17.36 1.02
CA VAL A 296 -18.51 -15.93 1.05
C VAL A 296 -19.59 -15.25 1.87
N THR A 297 -19.20 -14.62 2.97
CA THR A 297 -20.13 -13.80 3.76
C THR A 297 -20.03 -12.35 3.31
N VAL A 298 -21.14 -11.78 2.86
CA VAL A 298 -21.23 -10.36 2.49
C VAL A 298 -22.23 -9.70 3.43
N ASN A 299 -21.76 -8.76 4.24
CA ASN A 299 -22.58 -8.07 5.23
C ASN A 299 -22.43 -6.56 5.11
N GLU A 300 -23.53 -5.83 5.30
CA GLU A 300 -23.56 -4.36 5.36
C GLU A 300 -22.77 -3.71 4.22
N CYS A 301 -22.89 -4.24 3.00
CA CYS A 301 -22.23 -3.68 1.82
C CYS A 301 -23.23 -2.91 0.94
N HIS A 302 -22.70 -1.97 0.16
CA HIS A 302 -23.46 -1.19 -0.81
C HIS A 302 -22.89 -1.37 -2.21
N PHE A 303 -23.77 -1.58 -3.18
CA PHE A 303 -23.44 -1.86 -4.57
C PHE A 303 -24.20 -0.89 -5.48
N GLU A 304 -23.46 -0.08 -6.22
CA GLU A 304 -23.97 0.94 -7.14
C GLU A 304 -23.32 0.74 -8.51
N GLU A 305 -24.09 0.72 -9.60
CA GLU A 305 -23.54 0.75 -10.98
C GLU A 305 -22.51 -0.37 -11.31
N ASN A 306 -22.58 -1.53 -10.66
CA ASN A 306 -21.68 -2.67 -10.95
C ASN A 306 -22.30 -3.61 -12.00
N THR A 307 -21.47 -4.27 -12.82
CA THR A 307 -21.96 -5.20 -13.86
C THR A 307 -22.19 -6.63 -13.37
N PHE A 308 -21.59 -7.01 -12.25
CA PHE A 308 -21.72 -8.36 -11.70
C PHE A 308 -22.99 -8.53 -10.85
N PRO A 309 -23.58 -9.74 -10.84
CA PRO A 309 -24.67 -10.07 -9.94
C PRO A 309 -24.16 -10.19 -8.49
N THR A 310 -25.03 -9.89 -7.53
CA THR A 310 -24.70 -9.95 -6.09
C THR A 310 -25.51 -11.00 -5.33
N ASP A 311 -26.42 -11.70 -6.00
CA ASP A 311 -27.44 -12.61 -5.47
C ASP A 311 -27.16 -14.08 -5.83
N LYS A 312 -25.88 -14.48 -5.84
CA LYS A 312 -25.48 -15.87 -6.10
C LYS A 312 -25.61 -16.76 -4.87
N TYR A 313 -25.87 -18.06 -5.08
CA TYR A 313 -26.17 -19.03 -4.02
C TYR A 313 -25.08 -19.17 -2.95
N TYR A 314 -23.81 -18.92 -3.31
CA TYR A 314 -22.66 -19.00 -2.41
C TYR A 314 -22.37 -17.70 -1.66
N ILE A 315 -23.15 -16.65 -1.92
CA ILE A 315 -23.05 -15.36 -1.24
C ILE A 315 -24.11 -15.32 -0.15
N LYS A 316 -23.69 -15.47 1.11
CA LYS A 316 -24.59 -15.29 2.25
C LYS A 316 -24.68 -13.79 2.57
N LYS A 317 -25.78 -13.18 2.16
CA LYS A 317 -26.15 -11.80 2.55
C LYS A 317 -26.89 -11.80 3.88
N SER A 318 -26.48 -10.94 4.81
CA SER A 318 -27.12 -10.81 6.12
C SER A 318 -27.86 -9.48 6.29
N SER A 319 -27.35 -8.38 5.74
CA SER A 319 -28.04 -7.08 5.74
C SER A 319 -27.48 -6.12 4.67
N SER A 320 -28.28 -5.12 4.27
CA SER A 320 -27.83 -4.03 3.41
C SER A 320 -27.30 -2.87 4.25
N MET A 321 -26.28 -2.17 3.76
CA MET A 321 -25.73 -1.00 4.45
C MET A 321 -26.79 0.12 4.54
N THR A 322 -27.01 0.64 5.75
CA THR A 322 -27.98 1.72 6.02
C THR A 322 -27.34 3.10 6.04
N GLU A 323 -26.02 3.19 6.24
CA GLU A 323 -25.25 4.43 6.29
C GLU A 323 -23.93 4.27 5.52
N LEU A 324 -23.65 5.20 4.60
CA LEU A 324 -22.41 5.22 3.86
C LEU A 324 -21.32 5.94 4.67
N ASN A 325 -20.39 5.19 5.26
CA ASN A 325 -19.26 5.81 5.96
C ASN A 325 -18.05 6.02 5.03
N LEU A 326 -17.91 7.24 4.52
CA LEU A 326 -16.80 7.67 3.67
C LEU A 326 -15.62 8.29 4.43
N SER A 327 -15.54 8.14 5.76
CA SER A 327 -14.48 8.76 6.58
C SER A 327 -13.05 8.35 6.20
N ASN A 328 -12.89 7.33 5.34
CA ASN A 328 -11.61 6.76 4.92
C ASN A 328 -11.10 7.31 3.57
N LEU A 329 -11.62 8.45 3.11
CA LEU A 329 -11.16 9.07 1.87
C LEU A 329 -9.70 9.51 2.00
N TYR A 330 -8.84 8.64 1.45
CA TYR A 330 -7.42 8.81 1.21
C TYR A 330 -6.55 8.98 2.47
N SER A 331 -5.65 8.01 2.69
CA SER A 331 -4.40 8.31 3.39
C SER A 331 -3.78 9.57 2.75
N PRO A 332 -3.54 10.67 3.49
CA PRO A 332 -3.02 11.92 2.93
C PRO A 332 -1.58 11.77 2.40
N TYR A 333 -0.95 10.61 2.59
CA TYR A 333 0.36 10.27 2.06
C TYR A 333 0.27 9.91 0.58
N LEU A 334 0.03 10.92 -0.25
CA LEU A 334 0.25 10.85 -1.69
C LEU A 334 1.76 10.96 -1.95
N CYS A 335 2.25 10.27 -2.99
CA CYS A 335 3.64 10.40 -3.45
C CYS A 335 3.98 11.89 -3.58
N ALA A 336 4.94 12.37 -2.79
CA ALA A 336 5.49 13.71 -2.98
C ALA A 336 6.19 13.72 -4.35
N LEU A 337 5.48 14.14 -5.39
CA LEU A 337 6.08 14.34 -6.70
C LEU A 337 7.14 15.44 -6.55
N PRO A 338 8.40 15.21 -6.98
CA PRO A 338 9.47 16.20 -6.82
C PRO A 338 9.22 17.53 -7.53
N ASN A 339 8.24 17.58 -8.44
CA ASN A 339 7.77 18.81 -9.04
C ASN A 339 6.29 19.01 -8.72
N ARG A 340 6.04 20.10 -7.97
CA ARG A 340 4.74 20.70 -7.62
C ARG A 340 3.62 20.26 -8.56
N THR A 341 2.85 19.26 -8.16
CA THR A 341 1.48 19.12 -8.64
C THR A 341 0.60 19.70 -7.56
N LYS A 342 0.08 20.90 -7.82
CA LYS A 342 -1.03 21.47 -7.05
C LYS A 342 -2.22 20.56 -7.36
N ILE A 343 -2.50 19.58 -6.49
CA ILE A 343 -3.70 18.77 -6.60
C ILE A 343 -4.87 19.69 -6.28
N ILE A 344 -5.50 20.24 -7.31
CA ILE A 344 -6.80 20.91 -7.19
C ILE A 344 -7.82 19.78 -7.13
N LEU A 345 -8.28 19.46 -5.92
CA LEU A 345 -9.46 18.64 -5.75
C LEU A 345 -10.65 19.44 -6.28
N HIS A 346 -11.11 19.13 -7.50
CA HIS A 346 -12.43 19.56 -7.96
C HIS A 346 -13.47 18.73 -7.20
N THR A 347 -13.92 19.22 -6.06
CA THR A 347 -15.15 18.74 -5.43
C THR A 347 -16.31 19.53 -6.01
N GLU A 348 -16.87 19.05 -7.13
CA GLU A 348 -18.23 19.45 -7.51
C GLU A 348 -19.19 18.63 -6.64
N GLY A 349 -19.51 19.16 -5.46
CA GLY A 349 -20.43 18.55 -4.50
C GLY A 349 -20.60 19.45 -3.27
N PRO A 350 -21.78 19.45 -2.63
CA PRO A 350 -22.14 20.44 -1.62
C PRO A 350 -21.17 20.41 -0.43
N ASN A 351 -20.79 21.60 0.04
CA ASN A 351 -19.88 21.81 1.17
C ASN A 351 -20.33 21.02 2.41
N PHE A 352 -19.61 19.94 2.73
CA PHE A 352 -19.68 19.31 4.04
C PHE A 352 -18.69 20.00 4.98
N ILE A 353 -19.22 20.73 5.95
CA ILE A 353 -18.45 21.32 7.05
C ILE A 353 -18.11 20.20 8.03
N HIS A 354 -16.88 19.68 8.01
CA HIS A 354 -16.37 18.83 9.07
C HIS A 354 -15.89 19.70 10.25
N GLN A 355 -16.63 19.68 11.37
CA GLN A 355 -16.13 20.17 12.66
C GLN A 355 -15.35 19.06 13.36
N TRP A 356 -14.02 19.22 13.47
CA TRP A 356 -13.21 18.44 14.39
C TRP A 356 -13.25 19.10 15.78
N ARG A 357 -13.86 18.45 16.77
CA ARG A 357 -13.64 18.75 18.19
C ARG A 357 -12.57 17.82 18.73
N LEU A 358 -11.35 18.33 18.86
CA LEU A 358 -10.33 17.73 19.72
C LEU A 358 -10.78 17.89 21.18
N ARG A 359 -11.12 16.78 21.85
CA ARG A 359 -11.14 16.73 23.31
C ARG A 359 -9.74 16.34 23.78
N ARG A 360 -9.22 17.14 24.71
CA ARG A 360 -7.92 16.97 25.38
C ARG A 360 -7.90 15.73 26.26
#